data_AF-A0A954ZMF0-F1
#
_entry.id   AF-A0A954ZMF0-F1
#
_cell.length_a   1.000
_cell.length_b   1.000
_cell.length_c   1.000
_cell.angle_alpha   90.00
_cell.angle_beta   90.00
_cell.angle_gamma   90.00
#
_symmetry.space_group_name_H-M   'P 1'
#
loop_
_entity.id
_entity.type
_entity.pdbx_description
1 polymer ?
#
loop_
_entity_poly.entity_id
_entity_poly.type
_entity_poly.pdbx_seq_one_letter_code
_entity_poly.pdbx_strand_id
1 'polypeptide(L)'
;MSCEIVRQAGAEGDQPGELDEAVSWLTEALAGGAVGAKEIVKQALEVGFARSTIKKAKRELGVQSQKAALEGGKEAGWAWVLPGS
;
A
#
# COMPACT_ATOMS: atom_id res chain seq x y z
N MET A 1 11.45 -29.69 15.64
CA MET A 1 11.56 -29.11 14.29
C MET A 1 12.01 -27.68 14.45
N SER A 2 13.25 -27.40 14.07
CA SER A 2 13.74 -26.03 13.87
C SER A 2 12.95 -25.35 12.77
N CYS A 3 12.62 -24.09 13.02
CA CYS A 3 12.65 -22.94 12.10
C CYS A 3 11.99 -21.80 12.91
N GLU A 4 12.69 -21.13 13.83
CA GLU A 4 13.53 -19.95 13.54
C GLU A 4 12.87 -19.00 12.54
N ILE A 5 11.92 -18.18 13.00
CA ILE A 5 11.54 -16.95 12.29
C ILE A 5 11.89 -15.77 13.19
N VAL A 6 13.08 -15.26 12.91
CA VAL A 6 13.59 -13.94 13.26
C VAL A 6 12.66 -12.86 12.70
N ARG A 7 12.34 -11.84 13.52
CA ARG A 7 12.50 -10.41 13.18
C ARG A 7 12.12 -9.52 14.37
N GLN A 8 13.07 -8.69 14.81
CA GLN A 8 12.99 -7.78 15.94
C GLN A 8 12.99 -6.31 15.47
N ALA A 9 12.17 -5.50 16.14
CA ALA A 9 12.27 -4.07 16.49
C ALA A 9 12.28 -2.92 15.45
N GLY A 10 11.36 -1.99 15.74
CA GLY A 10 11.52 -0.55 15.99
C GLY A 10 10.09 0.02 16.20
N ALA A 11 9.75 1.21 16.68
CA ALA A 11 10.37 2.45 17.11
C ALA A 11 9.16 3.23 17.66
N GLU A 12 9.26 3.72 18.88
CA GLU A 12 8.15 4.38 19.58
C GLU A 12 7.91 5.76 18.91
N GLY A 13 6.77 5.90 18.22
CA GLY A 13 6.32 7.11 17.51
C GLY A 13 5.92 6.90 16.03
N ASP A 14 6.40 5.83 15.41
CA ASP A 14 6.12 5.37 14.03
C ASP A 14 6.69 3.95 14.06
N GLN A 15 5.89 2.94 14.42
CA GLN A 15 6.43 1.60 14.68
C GLN A 15 6.78 0.96 13.32
N PRO A 16 8.04 0.63 12.97
CA PRO A 16 8.41 -0.08 11.75
C PRO A 16 7.71 -1.42 11.52
N GLY A 17 6.98 -1.97 12.50
CA GLY A 17 5.99 -3.02 12.22
C GLY A 17 4.86 -2.54 11.32
N GLU A 18 4.29 -1.36 11.60
CA GLU A 18 3.16 -0.82 10.84
C GLU A 18 3.50 -0.54 9.37
N LEU A 19 4.76 -0.18 9.09
CA LEU A 19 5.21 0.06 7.72
C LEU A 19 5.40 -1.26 6.96
N ASP A 20 6.00 -2.27 7.57
CA ASP A 20 6.18 -3.60 6.96
C ASP A 20 4.82 -4.28 6.72
N GLU A 21 3.91 -4.17 7.68
CA GLU A 21 2.51 -4.62 7.55
C GLU A 21 1.78 -3.85 6.44
N ALA A 22 1.93 -2.52 6.39
CA ALA A 22 1.33 -1.71 5.32
C ALA A 22 1.91 -2.05 3.94
N VAL A 23 3.20 -2.38 3.83
CA VAL A 23 3.85 -2.81 2.59
C VAL A 23 3.28 -4.16 2.13
N SER A 24 3.20 -5.13 3.03
CA SER A 24 2.61 -6.44 2.74
C SER A 24 1.16 -6.31 2.31
N TRP A 25 0.36 -5.58 3.10
CA TRP A 25 -1.04 -5.32 2.79
C TRP A 25 -1.24 -4.58 1.46
N LEU A 26 -0.43 -3.56 1.18
CA LEU A 26 -0.51 -2.80 -0.07
C LEU A 26 -0.14 -3.66 -1.29
N THR A 27 0.83 -4.57 -1.12
CA THR A 27 1.21 -5.53 -2.16
C THR A 27 0.06 -6.47 -2.46
N GLU A 28 -0.58 -7.04 -1.43
CA GLU A 28 -1.75 -7.90 -1.59
C GLU A 28 -2.95 -7.16 -2.21
N ALA A 29 -3.20 -5.93 -1.77
CA ALA A 29 -4.28 -5.09 -2.30
C ALA A 29 -4.08 -4.75 -3.79
N LEU A 30 -2.84 -4.57 -4.23
CA LEU A 30 -2.49 -4.28 -5.63
C LEU A 30 -2.21 -5.54 -6.46
N ALA A 31 -2.03 -6.70 -5.84
CA ALA A 31 -1.87 -7.98 -6.54
C ALA A 31 -3.13 -8.34 -7.35
N GLY A 32 -4.30 -7.87 -6.92
CA GLY A 32 -5.56 -8.00 -7.67
C GLY A 32 -5.68 -7.08 -8.90
N GLY A 33 -4.72 -6.19 -9.13
CA GLY A 33 -4.70 -5.26 -10.25
C GLY A 33 -4.64 -3.79 -9.85
N ALA A 34 -4.82 -2.90 -10.83
CA ALA A 34 -4.74 -1.46 -10.57
C ALA A 34 -5.94 -0.98 -9.73
N VAL A 35 -5.68 -0.51 -8.51
CA VAL A 35 -6.72 -0.02 -7.59
C VAL A 35 -6.66 1.50 -7.48
N GLY A 36 -7.81 2.16 -7.35
CA GLY A 36 -7.90 3.59 -7.14
C GLY A 36 -7.15 4.03 -5.87
N ALA A 37 -6.30 5.05 -5.97
CA ALA A 37 -5.54 5.61 -4.84
C ALA A 37 -6.43 6.04 -3.68
N LYS A 38 -7.61 6.60 -3.98
CA LYS A 38 -8.61 6.98 -2.97
C LYS A 38 -9.14 5.76 -2.22
N GLU A 39 -9.38 4.67 -2.94
CA GLU A 39 -9.89 3.42 -2.38
C GLU A 39 -8.83 2.75 -1.51
N ILE A 40 -7.58 2.65 -1.98
CA ILE A 40 -6.46 2.14 -1.18
C ILE A 40 -6.30 2.92 0.13
N VAL A 41 -6.32 4.25 0.05
CA VAL A 41 -6.19 5.10 1.24
C VAL A 41 -7.37 4.93 2.20
N LYS A 42 -8.59 4.74 1.67
CA LYS A 42 -9.78 4.50 2.48
C LYS A 42 -9.68 3.14 3.19
N GLN A 43 -9.46 2.07 2.44
CA GLN A 43 -9.29 0.72 3.00
C GLN A 43 -8.17 0.67 4.03
N ALA A 44 -7.05 1.32 3.76
CA ALA A 44 -5.94 1.39 4.71
C ALA A 44 -6.35 2.04 6.03
N LEU A 45 -7.10 3.16 5.98
CA LEU A 45 -7.63 3.81 7.18
C LEU A 45 -8.64 2.93 7.93
N GLU A 46 -9.45 2.15 7.21
CA GLU A 46 -10.41 1.20 7.79
C GLU A 46 -9.69 0.03 8.50
N VAL A 47 -8.53 -0.39 7.99
CA VAL A 47 -7.64 -1.38 8.64
C VAL A 47 -6.85 -0.77 9.81
N GLY A 48 -6.73 0.55 9.87
CA GLY A 48 -6.03 1.27 10.95
C GLY A 48 -4.67 1.86 10.54
N PHE A 49 -4.28 1.75 9.27
CA PHE A 49 -3.03 2.34 8.78
C PHE A 49 -3.17 3.85 8.55
N ALA A 50 -2.15 4.60 8.97
CA ALA A 50 -2.08 6.02 8.68
C ALA A 50 -1.79 6.27 7.18
N ARG A 51 -2.35 7.38 6.65
CA ARG A 51 -2.08 7.84 5.27
C ARG A 51 -0.58 8.02 4.99
N SER A 52 0.16 8.47 5.99
CA SER A 52 1.61 8.67 5.91
C SER A 52 2.35 7.35 5.73
N THR A 53 1.96 6.31 6.46
CA THR A 53 2.50 4.95 6.38
C THR A 53 2.27 4.36 5.00
N ILE A 54 1.05 4.44 4.46
CA ILE A 54 0.75 3.96 3.10
C ILE A 54 1.52 4.72 2.02
N LYS A 55 1.69 6.04 2.17
CA LYS A 55 2.53 6.82 1.24
C LYS A 55 4.00 6.39 1.30
N LYS A 56 4.53 6.06 2.47
CA LYS A 56 5.88 5.50 2.63
C LYS A 56 5.96 4.12 1.97
N ALA A 57 5.05 3.21 2.31
CA ALA A 57 4.96 1.86 1.75
C ALA A 57 4.90 1.85 0.22
N LYS A 58 4.07 2.73 -0.36
CA LYS A 58 4.00 2.97 -1.81
C LYS A 58 5.37 3.32 -2.41
N ARG A 59 6.13 4.18 -1.74
CA ARG A 59 7.47 4.59 -2.21
C ARG A 59 8.48 3.45 -2.09
N GLU A 60 8.43 2.68 -1.01
CA GLU A 60 9.27 1.49 -0.82
C GLU A 60 9.00 0.43 -1.89
N LEU A 61 7.73 0.17 -2.22
CA LEU A 61 7.33 -0.76 -3.28
C LEU A 61 7.53 -0.20 -4.69
N GLY A 62 7.86 1.08 -4.85
CA GLY A 62 7.96 1.73 -6.15
C GLY A 62 6.62 1.82 -6.91
N VAL A 63 5.48 1.71 -6.23
CA VAL A 63 4.14 1.73 -6.84
C VAL A 63 3.92 3.01 -7.64
N GLN A 64 3.58 2.84 -8.92
CA GLN A 64 3.36 3.95 -9.83
C GLN A 64 1.91 4.41 -9.79
N SER A 65 1.71 5.72 -9.90
CA SER A 65 0.38 6.32 -10.02
C SER A 65 0.08 6.56 -11.47
N GLN A 66 -0.77 5.72 -12.05
CA GLN A 66 -1.28 5.94 -13.39
C GLN A 66 -2.61 6.69 -13.31
N LYS A 67 -2.80 7.62 -14.24
CA LYS A 67 -4.08 8.31 -14.38
C LYS A 67 -5.06 7.31 -14.99
N ALA A 68 -5.95 6.78 -14.18
CA ALA A 68 -7.03 5.92 -14.66
C ALA A 68 -8.02 6.80 -15.41
N ALA A 69 -8.05 6.66 -16.74
CA ALA A 69 -9.14 7.17 -17.54
C ALA A 69 -10.35 6.28 -17.28
N LEU A 70 -11.32 6.77 -16.50
CA LEU A 70 -12.64 6.13 -16.47
C LEU A 70 -13.27 6.39 -17.83
N GLU A 71 -13.58 5.34 -18.59
CA GLU A 71 -14.48 5.43 -19.75
C GLU A 71 -15.79 6.07 -19.27
N GLY A 72 -16.11 7.27 -19.75
CA GLY A 72 -17.36 7.97 -19.39
C GLY A 72 -17.22 9.41 -18.87
N GLY A 73 -16.05 10.05 -18.95
CA GLY A 73 -15.93 11.52 -18.90
C GLY A 73 -16.19 12.18 -17.54
N LYS A 74 -16.32 11.41 -16.44
CA LYS A 74 -16.42 11.95 -15.09
C LYS A 74 -15.19 11.53 -14.28
N GLU A 75 -14.35 12.53 -14.00
CA GLU A 75 -13.23 12.50 -13.06
C GLU A 75 -12.25 11.33 -13.24
N ALA A 76 -11.22 11.54 -14.08
CA ALA A 76 -10.09 10.62 -14.17
C ALA A 76 -9.39 10.51 -12.79
N GLY A 77 -9.55 9.37 -12.14
CA GLY A 77 -8.93 9.06 -10.86
C GLY A 77 -7.44 8.71 -11.01
N TRP A 78 -6.73 8.69 -9.89
CA TRP A 78 -5.40 8.08 -9.83
C TRP A 78 -5.57 6.62 -9.44
N ALA A 79 -5.07 5.70 -10.24
CA ALA A 79 -4.90 4.31 -9.88
C ALA A 79 -3.44 4.05 -9.52
N TRP A 80 -3.23 3.19 -8.55
CA TRP A 80 -1.93 2.68 -8.18
C TRP A 80 -1.73 1.34 -8.85
N VAL A 81 -0.55 1.17 -9.45
CA VAL A 81 -0.12 -0.06 -10.10
C VAL A 81 1.24 -0.44 -9.54
N LEU A 82 1.44 -1.73 -9.32
CA LEU A 82 2.74 -2.26 -8.96
C LEU A 82 3.56 -2.47 -10.24
N PRO A 83 4.69 -1.78 -10.45
CA PRO A 83 5.55 -2.06 -11.61
C PRO A 83 6.30 -3.37 -11.37
N GLY A 84 6.02 -4.39 -12.19
CA GLY A 84 6.76 -5.66 -12.18
C GLY A 84 6.03 -6.86 -11.57
N SER A 85 4.74 -7.04 -11.88
CA SER A 85 4.14 -8.38 -11.88
C SER A 85 4.55 -9.17 -13.11
#